data_AF-E5VNY1-F1
#
_entry.id   AF-E5VNY1-F1
#
_cell.length_a   1.000
_cell.length_b   1.000
_cell.length_c   1.000
_cell.angle_alpha   90.00
_cell.angle_beta   90.00
_cell.angle_gamma   90.00
#
_symmetry.space_group_name_H-M   'P 1'
#
loop_
_entity.id
_entity.type
_entity.pdbx_description
1 polymer ?
#
loop_
_entity_poly.entity_id
_entity_poly.type
_entity_poly.pdbx_seq_one_letter_code
_entity_poly.pdbx_strand_id
1 'polypeptide(L)'
;MKNRLHGIPDFIKETLGDIKVTSKKERFCFYIPEEGSNYVHENTNPNEFIKELVDIVGKHGCKMEDIIALFKQHDKNVFVEEIHNGEFDYLIRFSEENEDPYYYCFHDEGCHIIYHRFLPEDYEDFGF
;
A
#
# COMPACT_ATOMS: atom_id res chain seq x y z
N MET A 1 -5.71 26.19 -3.26
CA MET A 1 -4.74 25.09 -3.16
C MET A 1 -3.29 25.53 -3.05
N LYS A 2 -2.75 26.44 -3.89
CA LYS A 2 -1.34 26.91 -3.79
C LYS A 2 -0.92 27.41 -2.40
N ASN A 3 -1.78 28.12 -1.68
CA ASN A 3 -1.48 28.63 -0.32
C ASN A 3 -1.43 27.56 0.78
N ARG A 4 -1.85 26.31 0.54
CA ARG A 4 -1.86 25.24 1.56
C ARG A 4 -0.53 24.51 1.72
N LEU A 5 0.41 24.71 0.80
CA LEU A 5 1.72 24.03 0.81
C LEU A 5 2.85 24.95 1.31
N HIS A 6 2.53 26.17 1.74
CA HIS A 6 3.52 27.18 2.16
C HIS A 6 4.01 27.02 3.61
N GLY A 7 3.78 25.87 4.23
CA GLY A 7 4.29 25.57 5.55
C GLY A 7 4.18 24.09 5.82
N ILE A 8 5.17 23.33 5.33
CA ILE A 8 5.42 22.01 5.92
C ILE A 8 5.78 22.30 7.38
N PRO A 9 5.05 21.75 8.36
CA PRO A 9 5.32 22.03 9.76
C PRO A 9 6.74 21.65 10.15
N ASP A 10 7.38 22.46 11.01
CA ASP A 10 8.76 22.22 11.46
C ASP A 10 8.94 20.83 12.11
N PHE A 11 7.89 20.28 12.74
CA PHE A 11 7.96 18.93 13.33
C PHE A 11 8.21 17.83 12.29
N ILE A 12 7.85 18.04 11.02
CA ILE A 12 8.14 17.07 9.94
C ILE A 12 9.64 17.06 9.62
N LYS A 13 10.35 18.15 9.88
CA LYS A 13 11.79 18.22 9.66
C LYS A 13 12.58 17.27 10.57
N GLU A 14 12.06 16.99 11.76
CA GLU A 14 12.65 16.03 12.71
C GLU A 14 12.57 14.58 12.20
N THR A 15 11.70 14.29 11.23
CA THR A 15 11.48 12.94 10.68
C THR A 15 11.91 12.85 9.22
N LEU A 16 11.22 13.55 8.33
CA LEU A 16 11.40 13.47 6.88
C LEU A 16 12.41 14.48 6.33
N GLY A 17 13.02 15.28 7.20
CA GLY A 17 14.01 16.28 6.82
C GLY A 17 13.43 17.53 6.16
N ASP A 18 14.30 18.32 5.52
CA ASP A 18 13.93 19.58 4.85
C ASP A 18 13.24 19.32 3.49
N ILE A 19 11.97 18.89 3.55
CA ILE A 19 11.16 18.58 2.36
C ILE A 19 11.02 19.83 1.48
N LYS A 20 11.37 19.70 0.20
CA LYS A 20 11.18 20.79 -0.79
C LYS A 20 9.93 20.55 -1.60
N VAL A 21 9.02 21.52 -1.59
CA VAL A 21 7.80 21.47 -2.39
C VAL A 21 7.97 22.32 -3.64
N THR A 22 7.74 21.71 -4.79
CA THR A 22 7.63 22.43 -6.07
C THR A 22 6.24 22.19 -6.67
N SER A 23 5.78 23.12 -7.50
CA SER A 23 4.52 22.94 -8.24
C SER A 23 4.73 23.28 -9.71
N LYS A 24 4.14 22.46 -10.60
CA LYS A 24 4.12 22.68 -12.04
C LYS A 24 2.71 22.40 -12.56
N LYS A 25 2.03 23.45 -13.01
CA LYS A 25 0.60 23.41 -13.38
C LYS A 25 -0.25 22.88 -12.20
N GLU A 26 -0.85 21.70 -12.38
CA GLU A 26 -1.72 21.02 -11.40
C GLU A 26 -0.99 19.95 -10.59
N ARG A 27 0.32 19.76 -10.83
CA ARG A 27 1.13 18.77 -10.11
C ARG A 27 1.94 19.42 -9.00
N PHE A 28 2.00 18.75 -7.87
CA PHE A 28 2.91 19.03 -6.78
C PHE A 28 4.00 17.96 -6.74
N CYS A 29 5.22 18.35 -6.39
CA CYS A 29 6.33 17.45 -6.18
C CYS A 29 6.92 17.73 -4.79
N PHE A 30 7.00 16.68 -3.99
CA PHE A 30 7.64 16.69 -2.69
C PHE A 30 8.98 15.97 -2.84
N TYR A 31 10.06 16.72 -2.71
CA TYR A 31 11.39 16.14 -2.63
C TYR A 31 11.70 15.81 -1.18
N ILE A 32 11.83 14.51 -0.89
CA ILE A 32 12.26 13.99 0.41
C ILE A 32 13.79 13.82 0.35
N PRO A 33 14.57 14.50 1.21
CA PRO A 33 16.03 14.32 1.27
C PRO A 33 16.40 12.92 1.82
N GLU A 34 17.67 12.54 1.63
CA GLU A 34 18.23 11.24 2.07
C GLU A 34 17.96 10.96 3.56
N GLU A 35 18.09 11.97 4.43
CA GLU A 35 17.79 11.86 5.87
C GLU A 35 16.37 11.38 6.14
N GLY A 36 15.38 11.81 5.33
CA GLY A 36 14.01 11.36 5.46
C GLY A 36 13.83 9.90 5.03
N SER A 37 14.56 9.46 4.00
CA SER A 37 14.58 8.04 3.60
C SER A 37 15.22 7.16 4.67
N ASN A 38 16.33 7.61 5.26
CA ASN A 38 17.01 6.89 6.35
C ASN A 38 16.13 6.82 7.59
N TYR A 39 15.45 7.92 7.95
CA TYR A 39 14.51 7.93 9.07
C TYR A 39 13.39 6.89 8.88
N VAL A 40 12.76 6.83 7.70
CA VAL A 40 11.76 5.81 7.40
C VAL A 40 12.35 4.41 7.53
N HIS A 41 13.53 4.16 6.94
CA HIS A 41 14.19 2.85 7.03
C HIS A 41 14.44 2.40 8.48
N GLU A 42 14.84 3.33 9.37
CA GLU A 42 15.16 3.06 10.77
C GLU A 42 13.93 2.99 11.69
N ASN A 43 12.82 3.66 11.33
CA ASN A 43 11.64 3.82 12.18
C ASN A 43 10.39 3.10 11.66
N THR A 44 10.43 2.50 10.47
CA THR A 44 9.38 1.60 9.98
C THR A 44 9.39 0.31 10.79
N ASN A 45 8.22 -0.10 11.27
CA ASN A 45 8.12 -1.32 12.07
C ASN A 45 8.44 -2.53 11.17
N PRO A 46 9.39 -3.39 11.54
CA PRO A 46 9.76 -4.54 10.72
C PRO A 46 8.63 -5.55 10.51
N ASN A 47 7.60 -5.53 11.38
CA ASN A 47 6.44 -6.43 11.35
C ASN A 47 5.22 -5.79 10.66
N GLU A 48 5.42 -4.84 9.76
CA GLU A 48 4.33 -4.30 8.96
C GLU A 48 3.90 -5.31 7.89
N PHE A 49 2.63 -5.69 7.93
CA PHE A 49 2.00 -6.60 6.96
C PHE A 49 2.36 -6.26 5.50
N ILE A 50 2.35 -4.97 5.14
CA ILE A 50 2.62 -4.54 3.76
C ILE A 50 4.05 -4.89 3.30
N LYS A 51 5.02 -4.89 4.22
CA LYS A 51 6.40 -5.28 3.90
C LYS A 51 6.48 -6.77 3.63
N GLU A 52 5.83 -7.58 4.47
CA GLU A 52 5.76 -9.04 4.27
C GLU A 52 5.06 -9.40 2.95
N LEU A 53 4.01 -8.65 2.59
CA LEU A 53 3.31 -8.81 1.31
C LEU A 53 4.21 -8.46 0.12
N VAL A 54 4.91 -7.33 0.15
CA VAL A 54 5.84 -6.95 -0.93
C VAL A 54 6.97 -7.97 -1.06
N ASP A 55 7.51 -8.45 0.06
CA ASP A 55 8.59 -9.44 0.07
C ASP A 55 8.12 -10.80 -0.49
N ILE A 56 6.86 -11.19 -0.30
CA ILE A 56 6.33 -12.44 -0.84
C ILE A 56 6.01 -12.33 -2.32
N VAL A 57 5.35 -11.24 -2.74
CA VAL A 57 4.99 -10.98 -4.14
C VAL A 57 6.22 -10.78 -5.02
N GLY A 58 7.30 -10.20 -4.46
CA GLY A 58 8.57 -10.02 -5.17
C GLY A 58 9.37 -11.32 -5.42
N LYS A 59 8.98 -12.45 -4.81
CA LYS A 59 9.66 -13.74 -5.04
C LYS A 59 9.21 -14.37 -6.36
N HIS A 60 10.18 -14.86 -7.12
CA HIS A 60 9.90 -15.60 -8.35
C HIS A 60 9.08 -16.87 -8.06
N GLY A 61 7.95 -17.05 -8.75
CA GLY A 61 7.06 -18.19 -8.54
C GLY A 61 6.24 -18.13 -7.25
N CYS A 62 6.04 -16.92 -6.70
CA CYS A 62 5.03 -16.66 -5.67
C CYS A 62 3.66 -17.20 -6.15
N LYS A 63 2.92 -17.85 -5.24
CA LYS A 63 1.59 -18.37 -5.51
C LYS A 63 0.55 -17.68 -4.66
N MET A 64 -0.69 -17.65 -5.15
CA MET A 64 -1.81 -17.07 -4.39
C MET A 64 -2.03 -17.77 -3.04
N GLU A 65 -1.72 -19.06 -2.90
CA GLU A 65 -1.85 -19.74 -1.60
C GLU A 65 -0.87 -19.18 -0.56
N ASP A 66 0.33 -18.78 -0.97
CA ASP A 66 1.32 -18.17 -0.07
C ASP A 66 0.83 -16.80 0.43
N ILE A 67 0.21 -16.02 -0.46
CA ILE A 67 -0.39 -14.72 -0.14
C ILE A 67 -1.57 -14.90 0.83
N ILE A 68 -2.51 -15.79 0.52
CA ILE A 68 -3.65 -16.07 1.39
C ILE A 68 -3.18 -16.57 2.76
N ALA A 69 -2.14 -17.41 2.80
CA ALA A 69 -1.56 -17.89 4.06
C ALA A 69 -0.96 -16.73 4.87
N LEU A 70 -0.31 -15.76 4.23
CA LEU A 70 0.20 -14.55 4.88
C LEU A 70 -0.94 -13.74 5.51
N PHE A 71 -2.01 -13.43 4.78
CA PHE A 71 -3.15 -12.71 5.36
C PHE A 71 -3.73 -13.45 6.59
N LYS A 72 -3.85 -14.78 6.49
CA LYS A 72 -4.37 -15.62 7.59
C LYS A 72 -3.48 -15.67 8.84
N GLN A 73 -2.19 -15.31 8.72
CA GLN A 73 -1.29 -15.17 9.88
C GLN A 73 -1.60 -13.90 10.67
N HIS A 74 -2.01 -12.83 9.98
CA HIS A 74 -2.32 -11.54 10.58
C HIS A 74 -3.79 -11.45 11.05
N ASP A 75 -4.70 -12.20 10.42
CA ASP A 75 -6.11 -12.29 10.83
C ASP A 75 -6.74 -13.62 10.39
N LYS A 76 -7.34 -14.35 11.33
CA LYS A 76 -7.94 -15.66 11.03
C LYS A 76 -9.23 -15.58 10.22
N ASN A 77 -9.91 -14.43 10.23
CA ASN A 77 -11.23 -14.21 9.64
C ASN A 77 -11.14 -13.40 8.34
N VAL A 78 -10.01 -13.46 7.66
CA VAL A 78 -9.81 -12.82 6.35
C VAL A 78 -10.86 -13.29 5.35
N PHE A 79 -11.41 -12.33 4.62
CA PHE A 79 -12.27 -12.58 3.49
C PHE A 79 -11.42 -12.79 2.23
N VAL A 80 -11.69 -13.87 1.50
CA VAL A 80 -11.05 -14.20 0.23
C VAL A 80 -12.15 -14.56 -0.76
N GLU A 81 -12.18 -13.88 -1.90
CA GLU A 81 -13.13 -14.10 -2.97
C GLU A 81 -12.40 -14.19 -4.31
N GLU A 82 -12.73 -15.19 -5.12
CA GLU A 82 -12.36 -15.22 -6.53
C GLU A 82 -13.30 -14.29 -7.30
N ILE A 83 -12.74 -13.33 -8.01
CA ILE A 83 -13.49 -12.32 -8.77
C ILE A 83 -13.18 -12.45 -10.26
N HIS A 84 -14.14 -12.04 -11.08
CA HIS A 84 -14.05 -12.11 -12.54
C HIS A 84 -14.51 -10.79 -13.16
N ASN A 85 -13.92 -9.68 -12.71
CA ASN A 85 -14.23 -8.33 -13.22
C ASN A 85 -13.42 -7.97 -14.49
N GLY A 86 -12.56 -8.89 -14.96
CA GLY A 86 -11.75 -8.73 -16.16
C GLY A 86 -10.36 -8.11 -15.92
N GLU A 87 -10.07 -7.67 -14.70
CA GLU A 87 -8.78 -7.09 -14.30
C GLU A 87 -8.09 -7.86 -13.17
N PHE A 88 -8.87 -8.37 -12.22
CA PHE A 88 -8.36 -9.07 -11.05
C PHE A 88 -8.97 -10.47 -10.94
N ASP A 89 -8.22 -11.37 -10.32
CA ASP A 89 -8.60 -12.76 -10.08
C ASP A 89 -9.03 -13.00 -8.63
N TYR A 90 -8.48 -12.23 -7.68
CA TYR A 90 -8.80 -12.37 -6.25
C TYR A 90 -9.02 -11.02 -5.57
N LEU A 91 -10.00 -10.97 -4.68
CA LEU A 91 -10.18 -9.93 -3.67
C LEU A 91 -9.91 -10.52 -2.29
N ILE A 92 -8.99 -9.90 -1.55
CA ILE A 92 -8.68 -10.24 -0.16
C ILE A 92 -8.84 -9.00 0.71
N ARG A 93 -9.53 -9.13 1.84
CA ARG A 93 -9.62 -8.07 2.84
C ARG A 93 -9.60 -8.65 4.25
N PHE A 94 -9.03 -7.89 5.18
CA PHE A 94 -9.08 -8.24 6.59
C PHE A 94 -10.50 -8.15 7.15
N SER A 95 -10.72 -8.74 8.32
CA SER A 95 -11.99 -8.61 9.02
C SER A 95 -12.23 -7.17 9.46
N GLU A 96 -13.49 -6.81 9.73
CA GLU A 96 -13.86 -5.46 10.18
C GLU A 96 -13.23 -5.06 11.53
N GLU A 97 -12.71 -6.03 12.30
CA GLU A 97 -12.00 -5.80 13.56
C GLU A 97 -10.52 -5.42 13.35
N ASN A 98 -9.99 -5.60 12.13
CA ASN A 98 -8.64 -5.24 11.77
C ASN A 98 -8.52 -3.73 11.47
N GLU A 99 -7.38 -3.13 11.81
CA GLU A 99 -7.13 -1.70 11.58
C GLU A 99 -6.87 -1.36 10.11
N ASP A 100 -6.54 -2.36 9.28
CA ASP A 100 -6.32 -2.19 7.84
C ASP A 100 -7.65 -2.32 7.07
N PRO A 101 -8.22 -1.21 6.56
CA PRO A 101 -9.52 -1.22 5.89
C PRO A 101 -9.43 -1.55 4.39
N TYR A 102 -8.23 -1.81 3.88
CA TYR A 102 -8.02 -1.84 2.44
C TYR A 102 -8.46 -3.14 1.79
N TYR A 103 -8.86 -3.02 0.53
CA TYR A 103 -9.23 -4.12 -0.35
C TYR A 103 -8.03 -4.43 -1.25
N TYR A 104 -7.52 -5.65 -1.14
CA TYR A 104 -6.36 -6.11 -1.90
C TYR A 104 -6.83 -6.94 -3.09
N CYS A 105 -6.67 -6.38 -4.28
CA CYS A 105 -7.05 -7.03 -5.54
C CYS A 105 -5.80 -7.59 -6.21
N PHE A 106 -5.79 -8.89 -6.48
CA PHE A 106 -4.64 -9.59 -7.06
C PHE A 106 -4.94 -10.05 -8.48
N HIS A 107 -3.94 -9.97 -9.34
CA HIS A 107 -3.93 -10.55 -10.68
C HIS A 107 -2.74 -11.49 -10.81
N ASP A 108 -2.98 -12.73 -11.22
CA ASP A 108 -1.95 -13.75 -11.45
C ASP A 108 -1.60 -13.81 -12.94
N GLU A 109 -0.42 -13.30 -13.29
CA GLU A 109 0.11 -13.34 -14.66
C GLU A 109 0.83 -14.67 -14.98
N GLY A 110 0.75 -15.67 -14.08
CA GLY A 110 1.33 -17.00 -14.19
C GLY A 110 2.83 -17.09 -13.85
N CYS A 111 3.59 -16.00 -14.02
CA CYS A 111 4.98 -15.90 -13.58
C CYS A 111 5.16 -14.94 -12.38
N HIS A 112 4.28 -13.95 -12.28
CA HIS A 112 4.27 -12.93 -11.25
C HIS A 112 2.83 -12.64 -10.84
N ILE A 113 2.66 -12.26 -9.58
CA ILE A 113 1.39 -11.77 -9.06
C ILE A 113 1.52 -10.27 -8.90
N ILE A 114 0.54 -9.53 -9.40
CA ILE A 114 0.44 -8.09 -9.20
C ILE A 114 -0.71 -7.84 -8.23
N TYR A 115 -0.56 -6.84 -7.37
CA TYR A 115 -1.64 -6.43 -6.49
C TYR A 115 -1.89 -4.94 -6.56
N HIS A 116 -3.15 -4.57 -6.43
CA HIS A 116 -3.62 -3.22 -6.19
C HIS A 116 -4.32 -3.17 -4.84
N ARG A 117 -4.27 -2.00 -4.22
CA ARG A 117 -4.89 -1.77 -2.92
C ARG A 117 -5.78 -0.54 -3.00
N PHE A 118 -7.05 -0.72 -2.65
CA PHE A 118 -8.07 0.31 -2.71
C PHE A 118 -8.68 0.54 -1.34
N LEU A 119 -9.04 1.79 -1.03
CA LEU A 119 -10.03 2.00 0.02
C LEU A 119 -11.38 1.44 -0.46
N PRO A 120 -12.28 1.03 0.45
CA PRO A 120 -13.61 0.55 0.07
C PRO A 120 -14.34 1.54 -0.86
N GLU A 121 -14.26 2.83 -0.57
CA GLU A 121 -14.90 3.88 -1.37
C GLU A 121 -14.28 3.98 -2.78
N ASP A 122 -12.95 3.88 -2.88
CA ASP A 122 -12.27 3.89 -4.18
C ASP A 122 -12.64 2.65 -5.00
N TYR A 123 -12.71 1.48 -4.38
CA TYR A 123 -13.10 0.23 -5.03
C TYR A 123 -14.51 0.32 -5.61
N GLU A 124 -15.47 0.86 -4.84
CA GLU A 124 -16.84 1.12 -5.28
C GLU A 124 -16.90 2.14 -6.42
N ASP A 125 -16.14 3.23 -6.34
CA ASP A 125 -16.11 4.28 -7.37
C ASP A 125 -15.58 3.79 -8.73
N PHE A 126 -14.67 2.80 -8.73
CA PHE A 126 -14.20 2.14 -9.96
C PHE A 126 -15.23 1.16 -10.56
N GLY A 127 -16.25 0.76 -9.80
CA GLY A 127 -17.30 -0.14 -10.27
C GLY A 127 -16.85 -1.58 -10.46
N PHE A 128 -15.87 -2.02 -9.66
CA PHE A 128 -15.38 -3.40 -9.62
C PHE A 128 -16.32 -4.38 -8.92
#